data_AF-A0A1U7MQF9-F1
#
_entry.id   AF-A0A1U7MQF9-F1
#
_cell.length_a   1.000
_cell.length_b   1.000
_cell.length_c   1.000
_cell.angle_alpha   90.00
_cell.angle_beta   90.00
_cell.angle_gamma   90.00
#
_symmetry.space_group_name_H-M   'P 1'
#
loop_
_entity.id
_entity.type
_entity.pdbx_description
1 polymer ?
#
loop_
_entity_poly.entity_id
_entity_poly.type
_entity_poly.pdbx_seq_one_letter_code
_entity_poly.pdbx_strand_id
1 'polypeptide(L)'
;MITSVESSPFHQALTDPDLEDPLSVAVNWWRALLDKDEFLDILETLTVHPPAWDDYEWAAALLNNKSIASKVYYAVDDPQNLAFVRFIPEVAHSSQVFAAYAVNDGAYLTLVRLPDGTWRVWGLGAAMVSAKDVRAP
;
A
#
# COMPACT_ATOMS: atom_id res chain seq x y z
N MET A 1 0.88 -39.74 -4.18
CA MET A 1 -0.13 -38.80 -3.69
C MET A 1 0.53 -37.43 -3.69
N ILE A 2 0.14 -36.56 -4.60
CA ILE A 2 0.61 -35.17 -4.61
C ILE A 2 -0.36 -34.42 -3.70
N THR A 3 0.15 -33.92 -2.59
CA THR A 3 -0.55 -33.01 -1.68
C THR A 3 -1.03 -31.82 -2.50
N SER A 4 -2.35 -31.70 -2.65
CA SER A 4 -2.99 -30.49 -3.13
C SER A 4 -2.67 -29.41 -2.11
N VAL A 5 -1.74 -28.50 -2.44
CA VAL A 5 -1.58 -27.26 -1.68
C VAL A 5 -2.90 -26.54 -1.86
N GLU A 6 -3.71 -26.57 -0.81
CA GLU A 6 -4.95 -25.82 -0.75
C GLU A 6 -4.52 -24.36 -0.76
N SER A 7 -4.49 -23.75 -1.94
CA SER A 7 -4.16 -22.35 -2.12
C SER A 7 -5.14 -21.56 -1.27
N SER A 8 -4.67 -21.08 -0.12
CA SER A 8 -5.47 -20.27 0.79
C SER A 8 -6.12 -19.14 -0.01
N PRO A 9 -7.39 -18.77 0.26
CA PRO A 9 -8.02 -17.61 -0.37
C PRO A 9 -7.16 -16.34 -0.27
N PHE A 10 -6.31 -16.26 0.76
CA PHE A 10 -5.30 -15.21 0.93
C PHE A 10 -4.21 -15.25 -0.16
N HIS A 11 -3.66 -16.42 -0.45
CA HIS A 11 -2.65 -16.59 -1.49
C HIS A 11 -3.24 -16.30 -2.88
N GLN A 12 -4.47 -16.73 -3.15
CA GLN A 12 -5.12 -16.46 -4.44
C GLN A 12 -5.36 -14.95 -4.66
N ALA A 13 -5.78 -14.22 -3.62
CA ALA A 13 -6.00 -12.77 -3.71
C ALA A 13 -4.68 -12.00 -3.95
N LEU A 14 -3.56 -12.48 -3.40
CA LEU A 14 -2.23 -11.93 -3.63
C LEU A 14 -1.72 -12.20 -5.06
N THR A 15 -2.06 -13.35 -5.65
CA THR A 15 -1.54 -13.76 -6.97
C THR A 15 -2.25 -13.12 -8.16
N ASP A 16 -3.44 -12.54 -7.98
CA ASP A 16 -4.21 -11.92 -9.08
C ASP A 16 -4.82 -10.57 -8.65
N PRO A 17 -3.97 -9.56 -8.33
CA PRO A 17 -4.44 -8.23 -7.99
C PRO A 17 -5.06 -7.56 -9.23
N ASP A 18 -6.19 -6.88 -9.06
CA ASP A 18 -6.66 -5.91 -10.05
C ASP A 18 -5.66 -4.75 -10.08
N LEU A 19 -4.87 -4.67 -11.15
CA LEU A 19 -3.82 -3.67 -11.30
C LEU A 19 -4.35 -2.32 -11.80
N GLU A 20 -5.61 -2.23 -12.22
CA GLU A 20 -6.25 -0.98 -12.66
C GLU A 20 -6.95 -0.25 -11.50
N ASP A 21 -7.18 -0.94 -10.37
CA ASP A 21 -7.69 -0.37 -9.13
C ASP A 21 -6.54 -0.05 -8.14
N PRO A 22 -6.35 1.23 -7.75
CA PRO A 22 -5.30 1.61 -6.80
C PRO A 22 -5.51 1.00 -5.40
N LEU A 23 -6.76 0.74 -4.99
CA LEU A 23 -6.99 0.12 -3.67
C LEU A 23 -6.56 -1.34 -3.67
N SER A 24 -6.91 -2.10 -4.71
CA SER A 24 -6.44 -3.48 -4.93
C SER A 24 -4.93 -3.58 -4.87
N VAL A 25 -4.19 -2.71 -5.59
CA VAL A 25 -2.72 -2.68 -5.54
C VAL A 25 -2.20 -2.38 -4.13
N ALA A 26 -2.77 -1.37 -3.46
CA ALA A 26 -2.34 -0.99 -2.10
C ALA A 26 -2.56 -2.11 -1.07
N VAL A 27 -3.71 -2.78 -1.13
CA VAL A 27 -4.05 -3.90 -0.23
C VAL A 27 -3.14 -5.08 -0.48
N ASN A 28 -2.88 -5.45 -1.74
CA ASN A 28 -2.03 -6.59 -2.05
C ASN A 28 -0.56 -6.32 -1.73
N TRP A 29 -0.06 -5.10 -1.98
CA TRP A 29 1.27 -4.70 -1.55
C TRP A 29 1.43 -4.75 -0.03
N TRP A 30 0.46 -4.21 0.72
CA TRP A 30 0.50 -4.25 2.20
C TRP A 30 0.44 -5.68 2.74
N ARG A 31 -0.38 -6.55 2.15
CA ARG A 31 -0.45 -7.97 2.54
C ARG A 31 0.86 -8.69 2.24
N ALA A 32 1.45 -8.48 1.07
CA ALA A 32 2.75 -9.03 0.73
C ALA A 32 3.84 -8.51 1.70
N LEU A 33 3.74 -7.28 2.19
CA LEU A 33 4.64 -6.73 3.20
C LEU A 33 4.55 -7.44 4.56
N LEU A 34 3.36 -7.90 4.97
CA LEU A 34 3.17 -8.60 6.24
C LEU A 34 3.89 -9.96 6.26
N ASP A 35 3.98 -10.62 5.11
CA ASP A 35 4.62 -11.93 4.92
C ASP A 35 5.72 -11.83 3.84
N LYS A 36 6.56 -10.79 3.92
CA LYS A 36 7.52 -10.42 2.85
C LYS A 36 8.54 -11.49 2.50
N ASP A 37 8.90 -12.36 3.44
CA ASP A 37 9.85 -13.45 3.21
C ASP A 37 9.30 -14.48 2.22
N GLU A 38 7.98 -14.59 2.13
CA GLU A 38 7.28 -15.48 1.18
C GLU A 38 6.89 -14.75 -0.11
N PHE A 39 6.54 -13.45 -0.02
CA PHE A 39 5.93 -12.69 -1.12
C PHE A 39 6.77 -11.51 -1.64
N LEU A 40 8.10 -11.62 -1.55
CA LEU A 40 9.01 -10.58 -2.02
C LEU A 40 8.81 -10.29 -3.53
N ASP A 41 8.57 -11.31 -4.34
CA ASP A 41 8.32 -11.17 -5.78
C ASP A 41 7.07 -10.34 -6.08
N ILE A 42 6.02 -10.49 -5.27
CA ILE A 42 4.79 -9.70 -5.35
C ILE A 42 5.07 -8.25 -4.92
N LEU A 43 5.80 -8.04 -3.83
CA LEU A 43 6.23 -6.69 -3.41
C LEU A 43 7.00 -5.98 -4.52
N GLU A 44 7.99 -6.65 -5.09
CA GLU A 44 8.82 -6.12 -6.18
C GLU A 44 7.96 -5.80 -7.41
N THR A 45 7.06 -6.71 -7.80
CA THR A 45 6.17 -6.53 -8.95
C THR A 45 5.24 -5.34 -8.79
N LEU A 46 4.75 -5.10 -7.56
CA LEU A 46 3.83 -4.00 -7.25
C LEU A 46 4.52 -2.66 -6.94
N THR A 47 5.85 -2.62 -6.95
CA THR A 47 6.65 -1.41 -6.61
C THR A 47 7.29 -0.81 -7.87
N VAL A 48 7.29 0.52 -8.01
CA VAL A 48 7.88 1.21 -9.18
C VAL A 48 9.39 0.98 -9.29
N HIS A 49 10.11 1.05 -8.17
CA HIS A 49 11.55 0.89 -8.13
C HIS A 49 11.97 0.12 -6.86
N PRO A 50 11.88 -1.23 -6.87
CA PRO A 50 12.19 -2.04 -5.69
C PRO A 50 13.54 -1.75 -5.03
N PRO A 51 14.65 -1.50 -5.76
CA PRO A 51 15.94 -1.22 -5.12
C PRO A 51 15.97 0.06 -4.27
N ALA A 52 14.96 0.93 -4.33
CA ALA A 52 14.87 2.11 -3.45
C ALA A 52 14.29 1.79 -2.06
N TRP A 53 13.81 0.57 -1.86
CA TRP A 53 13.18 0.12 -0.61
C TRP A 53 14.08 -0.81 0.21
N ASP A 54 15.29 -1.07 -0.26
CA ASP A 54 16.21 -2.09 0.26
C ASP A 54 15.50 -3.46 0.38
N ASP A 55 15.18 -3.90 1.59
CA ASP A 55 14.50 -5.16 1.93
C ASP A 55 13.10 -4.95 2.54
N TYR A 56 12.55 -3.74 2.34
CA TYR A 56 11.26 -3.30 2.86
C TYR A 56 11.14 -3.31 4.40
N GLU A 57 12.22 -3.53 5.17
CA GLU A 57 12.20 -3.52 6.65
C GLU A 57 11.67 -2.20 7.21
N TRP A 58 12.13 -1.08 6.65
CA TRP A 58 11.67 0.24 7.08
C TRP A 58 10.16 0.41 6.87
N ALA A 59 9.63 -0.09 5.76
CA ALA A 59 8.20 -0.01 5.46
C ALA A 59 7.38 -0.89 6.40
N ALA A 60 7.85 -2.11 6.67
CA ALA A 60 7.22 -3.03 7.63
C ALA A 60 7.21 -2.42 9.04
N ALA A 61 8.33 -1.84 9.48
CA ALA A 61 8.44 -1.16 10.76
C ALA A 61 7.50 0.06 10.86
N LEU A 62 7.40 0.86 9.80
CA LEU A 62 6.53 2.04 9.77
C LEU A 62 5.03 1.68 9.79
N LEU A 63 4.65 0.57 9.14
CA LEU A 63 3.26 0.12 9.08
C LEU A 63 2.86 -0.83 10.22
N ASN A 64 3.80 -1.17 11.10
CA ASN A 64 3.51 -1.99 12.27
C ASN A 64 2.43 -1.35 13.15
N ASN A 65 1.46 -2.14 13.59
CA ASN A 65 0.27 -1.70 14.34
C ASN A 65 -0.59 -0.65 13.61
N LYS A 66 -0.59 -0.63 12.27
CA LYS A 66 -1.48 0.19 11.46
C LYS A 66 -2.30 -0.68 10.52
N SER A 67 -3.57 -0.31 10.33
CA SER A 67 -4.43 -0.92 9.32
C SER A 67 -4.61 0.00 8.13
N ILE A 68 -4.77 -0.58 6.94
CA ILE A 68 -5.12 0.15 5.72
C ILE A 68 -6.57 0.65 5.78
N ALA A 69 -6.81 1.90 5.42
CA ALA A 69 -8.14 2.46 5.22
C ALA A 69 -8.62 2.18 3.80
N SER A 70 -9.92 1.92 3.62
CA SER A 70 -10.51 1.62 2.29
C SER A 70 -10.67 2.84 1.38
N LYS A 71 -10.50 4.06 1.90
CA LYS A 71 -10.66 5.27 1.10
C LYS A 71 -9.40 5.56 0.29
N VAL A 72 -9.58 5.66 -1.03
CA VAL A 72 -8.59 6.20 -1.96
C VAL A 72 -8.75 7.71 -2.06
N TYR A 73 -7.63 8.43 -1.97
CA TYR A 73 -7.56 9.87 -2.20
C TYR A 73 -6.82 10.10 -3.51
N TYR A 74 -7.47 10.68 -4.51
CA TYR A 74 -6.81 11.06 -5.74
C TYR A 74 -6.17 12.44 -5.58
N ALA A 75 -4.99 12.64 -6.18
CA ALA A 75 -4.32 13.93 -6.16
C ALA A 75 -5.16 14.98 -6.88
N VAL A 76 -5.22 16.20 -6.35
CA VAL A 76 -6.02 17.28 -6.98
C VAL A 76 -5.38 17.78 -8.27
N ASP A 77 -4.06 17.80 -8.31
CA ASP A 77 -3.22 18.26 -9.43
C ASP A 77 -2.97 17.19 -10.50
N ASP A 78 -3.20 15.91 -10.19
CA ASP A 78 -3.06 14.79 -11.14
C ASP A 78 -3.96 13.57 -10.78
N PRO A 79 -5.29 13.73 -10.77
CA PRO A 79 -6.20 12.71 -10.23
C PRO A 79 -6.24 11.41 -11.04
N GLN A 80 -5.76 11.42 -12.29
CA GLN A 80 -5.75 10.25 -13.16
C GLN A 80 -4.53 9.34 -12.97
N ASN A 81 -3.44 9.88 -12.43
CA ASN A 81 -2.17 9.16 -12.36
C ASN A 81 -1.55 9.13 -10.96
N LEU A 82 -2.14 9.80 -9.98
CA LEU A 82 -1.63 9.83 -8.62
C LEU A 82 -2.75 9.63 -7.60
N ALA A 83 -2.57 8.64 -6.73
CA ALA A 83 -3.50 8.28 -5.69
C ALA A 83 -2.79 7.98 -4.37
N PHE A 84 -3.52 8.07 -3.27
CA PHE A 84 -3.03 7.81 -1.92
C PHE A 84 -3.99 6.91 -1.16
N VAL A 85 -3.43 6.00 -0.38
CA VAL A 85 -4.18 5.21 0.60
C VAL A 85 -3.60 5.46 1.98
N ARG A 86 -4.48 5.67 2.96
CA ARG A 86 -4.06 6.01 4.34
C ARG A 86 -4.00 4.76 5.20
N PHE A 87 -2.95 4.67 6.02
CA PHE A 87 -2.83 3.74 7.13
C PHE A 87 -3.14 4.47 8.44
N ILE A 88 -3.97 3.85 9.27
CA ILE A 88 -4.40 4.39 10.56
C ILE A 88 -3.89 3.49 11.69
N PRO A 89 -3.47 4.05 12.83
CA PRO A 89 -3.11 3.24 14.00
C PRO A 89 -4.27 2.33 14.42
N GLU A 90 -3.93 1.08 14.74
CA GLU A 90 -4.86 0.15 15.39
C GLU A 90 -5.11 0.60 16.82
N VAL A 91 -6.31 1.10 17.10
CA VAL A 91 -6.73 1.44 18.46
C VAL A 91 -7.34 0.20 19.11
N ALA A 92 -6.57 -0.46 19.98
CA ALA A 92 -6.99 -1.64 20.75
C ALA A 92 -8.12 -1.36 21.77
N HIS A 93 -8.52 -0.11 21.94
CA HIS A 93 -9.60 0.28 22.85
C HIS A 93 -10.72 0.98 22.09
N SER A 94 -11.93 0.43 22.24
CA SER A 94 -13.20 1.04 21.84
C SER A 94 -13.29 2.47 22.37
N SER A 95 -12.85 3.43 21.57
CA SER A 95 -12.80 4.82 21.98
C SER A 95 -14.12 5.45 21.58
N GLN A 96 -14.88 5.84 22.60
CA GLN A 96 -16.07 6.65 22.48
C GLN A 96 -15.79 7.87 21.58
N VAL A 97 -16.79 8.14 20.75
CA VAL A 97 -16.93 9.25 19.83
C VAL A 97 -16.59 10.60 20.53
N PHE A 98 -16.07 11.57 19.75
CA PHE A 98 -16.00 13.02 20.02
C PHE A 98 -14.70 13.65 20.56
N ALA A 99 -13.53 13.07 20.31
CA ALA A 99 -12.33 13.90 20.15
C ALA A 99 -11.98 13.91 18.67
N ALA A 100 -11.75 15.08 18.09
CA ALA A 100 -11.04 15.20 16.83
C ALA A 100 -9.66 14.55 17.06
N TYR A 101 -9.57 13.25 16.82
CA TYR A 101 -8.31 12.52 16.83
C TYR A 101 -7.56 13.11 15.64
N ALA A 102 -6.74 14.13 15.93
CA ALA A 102 -5.67 14.51 15.05
C ALA A 102 -4.83 13.25 14.92
N VAL A 103 -5.06 12.50 13.84
CA VAL A 103 -4.25 11.34 13.47
C VAL A 103 -2.90 11.92 13.08
N ASN A 104 -2.09 12.26 14.08
CA ASN A 104 -0.75 12.82 13.93
C ASN A 104 0.27 11.77 13.47
N ASP A 105 -0.19 10.53 13.27
CA ASP A 105 0.64 9.35 13.10
C ASP A 105 0.12 8.44 11.97
N GLY A 106 -0.58 9.03 11.00
CA GLY A 106 -1.02 8.35 9.78
C GLY A 106 0.13 8.19 8.80
N ALA A 107 0.19 7.06 8.11
CA ALA A 107 1.07 6.87 6.98
C ALA A 107 0.26 6.87 5.68
N TYR A 108 0.86 7.35 4.60
CA TYR A 108 0.25 7.46 3.29
C TYR A 108 1.09 6.69 2.29
N LEU A 109 0.47 5.68 1.68
CA LEU A 109 1.04 4.97 0.56
C LEU A 109 0.68 5.73 -0.70
N THR A 110 1.71 6.12 -1.45
CA THR A 110 1.59 6.86 -2.71
C THR A 110 1.62 5.86 -3.86
N LEU A 111 0.60 5.90 -4.71
CA LEU A 111 0.48 5.06 -5.89
C LEU A 111 0.52 5.92 -7.15
N VAL A 112 1.24 5.45 -8.15
CA VAL A 112 1.30 6.08 -9.47
C VAL A 112 0.75 5.15 -10.53
N ARG A 113 0.08 5.73 -11.52
CA ARG A 113 -0.35 5.00 -12.72
C ARG A 113 0.75 5.04 -13.76
N LEU A 114 1.17 3.87 -14.22
CA LEU A 114 2.17 3.73 -15.28
C LEU A 114 1.52 3.88 -16.67
N PRO A 115 2.33 4.09 -17.74
CA PRO A 115 1.80 4.22 -19.10
C PRO A 115 1.04 2.99 -19.61
N ASP A 116 1.28 1.81 -19.02
CA ASP A 116 0.56 0.57 -19.31
C ASP A 116 -0.85 0.51 -18.70
N GLY A 117 -1.24 1.55 -17.95
CA GLY A 117 -2.55 1.67 -17.33
C GLY A 117 -2.64 1.08 -15.92
N THR A 118 -1.57 0.47 -15.42
CA THR A 118 -1.53 -0.18 -14.11
C THR A 118 -1.05 0.75 -13.00
N TRP A 119 -1.51 0.52 -11.77
CA TRP A 119 -1.02 1.21 -10.58
C TRP A 119 0.17 0.48 -9.96
N ARG A 120 1.10 1.24 -9.41
CA ARG A 120 2.26 0.75 -8.64
C ARG A 120 2.53 1.63 -7.44
N VAL A 121 3.05 1.02 -6.38
CA VAL A 121 3.52 1.73 -5.19
C VAL A 121 4.79 2.49 -5.53
N TRP A 122 4.73 3.81 -5.36
CA TRP A 122 5.86 4.71 -5.57
C TRP A 122 6.61 4.99 -4.27
N GLY A 123 5.87 5.23 -3.18
CA GLY A 123 6.48 5.66 -1.92
C GLY A 123 5.54 5.51 -0.73
N LEU A 124 6.11 5.61 0.47
CA LEU A 124 5.42 5.61 1.75
C LEU A 124 5.91 6.79 2.57
N GLY A 125 5.03 7.49 3.28
CA GLY A 125 5.43 8.65 4.07
C GLY A 125 4.35 9.17 5.02
N ALA A 126 4.68 10.19 5.79
CA ALA A 126 3.77 10.79 6.77
C ALA A 126 2.74 11.76 6.16
N ALA A 127 2.87 12.09 4.87
CA ALA A 127 2.00 13.04 4.18
C ALA A 127 1.79 12.64 2.71
N MET A 128 0.71 13.15 2.12
CA MET A 128 0.50 13.08 0.67
C MET A 128 1.45 14.06 -0.02
N VAL A 129 2.17 13.57 -1.02
CA VAL A 129 3.10 14.37 -1.84
C VAL A 129 2.39 14.96 -3.07
N SER A 130 2.96 16.01 -3.67
CA SER A 130 2.38 16.58 -4.89
C SER A 130 2.78 15.78 -6.14
N ALA A 131 2.04 15.92 -7.23
CA ALA A 131 2.42 15.28 -8.50
C ALA A 131 3.76 15.79 -9.03
N LYS A 132 4.14 17.03 -8.68
CA LYS A 132 5.44 17.59 -9.01
C LYS A 132 6.59 16.84 -8.32
N ASP A 133 6.42 16.48 -7.06
CA ASP A 133 7.46 15.81 -6.27
C ASP A 133 7.64 14.35 -6.73
N VAL A 134 6.56 13.71 -7.16
CA VAL A 134 6.58 12.33 -7.69
C VAL A 134 7.24 12.24 -9.06
N ARG A 135 7.08 13.27 -9.90
CA ARG A 135 7.61 13.33 -11.27
C ARG A 135 9.02 13.91 -11.37
N ALA A 136 9.65 14.25 -10.24
CA ALA A 136 11.01 14.76 -10.26
C ALA A 136 11.99 13.67 -10.73
N PRO A 137 12.92 13.98 -11.67
CA PRO A 137 13.90 13.05 -12.21
C PRO A 137 14.97 12.64 -11.18
#